data_AF-A0A7V1PRW0-F1
#
_entry.id   AF-A0A7V1PRW0-F1
#
_cell.length_a   1.000
_cell.length_b   1.000
_cell.length_c   1.000
_cell.angle_alpha   90.00
_cell.angle_beta   90.00
_cell.angle_gamma   90.00
#
_symmetry.space_group_name_H-M   'P 1'
#
loop_
_entity.id
_entity.type
_entity.pdbx_description
1 polymer ?
#
loop_
_entity_poly.entity_id
_entity_poly.type
_entity_poly.pdbx_seq_one_letter_code
_entity_poly.pdbx_strand_id
1 'polypeptide(L)'
;MLDNYLNPAKPRYSDKIIQGDCLELFKRIPDNSIDMTFADPPFNLKKNYKSYKDSLEFQEYLNWCHQWISEMVRVTKPTGTIFLHNIPKWLTYYASFLNEIAFFKHWISWDASTSPMGKSLQPAHYGILFYGKEQKGTKINELRCQHKRDRKQGYLIKDYGGKKDKLHPFGPLISDVWKDIHRIKHNKNRDAHPCQLPIHLLDRLILLSTDENDIVLDPFIGTGTTAISAKRLGRNYIGFELDPFYVNIAKEKLLKTESNFKLGKSWVSFYLNEVITLRNKDWNSLKKYFLIPKPIRSIDNHKTILIDKKLIPINGNGKYIKKEDNKIDKFNFNIENTKRKKVQIRNLAINNKELV
;
A
#
# COMPACT_ATOMS: atom_id res chain seq x y z
N MET A 1 32.60 -4.08 28.77
CA MET A 1 31.14 -3.92 28.82
C MET A 1 30.70 -3.31 27.50
N LEU A 2 30.14 -4.13 26.61
CA LEU A 2 29.50 -3.65 25.38
C LEU A 2 28.27 -4.53 25.19
N ASP A 3 27.12 -3.88 25.35
CA ASP A 3 25.82 -4.46 25.60
C ASP A 3 25.37 -5.45 24.53
N ASN A 4 25.28 -6.72 24.93
CA ASN A 4 24.39 -7.71 24.33
C ASN A 4 22.94 -7.30 24.61
N TYR A 5 22.40 -6.34 23.86
CA TYR A 5 20.95 -6.22 23.70
C TYR A 5 20.50 -7.33 22.76
N LEU A 6 20.31 -8.50 23.34
CA LEU A 6 19.60 -9.63 22.74
C LEU A 6 18.24 -9.11 22.25
N ASN A 7 18.10 -9.07 20.93
CA ASN A 7 16.83 -8.94 20.24
C ASN A 7 15.89 -10.02 20.82
N PRO A 8 14.69 -9.70 21.35
CA PRO A 8 13.81 -10.69 21.96
C PRO A 8 13.64 -11.86 20.99
N ALA A 9 13.93 -13.07 21.49
CA ALA A 9 14.22 -14.25 20.68
C ALA A 9 13.24 -14.42 19.51
N LYS A 10 13.71 -14.09 18.30
CA LYS A 10 12.95 -14.26 17.07
C LYS A 10 12.45 -15.70 16.98
N PRO A 11 11.13 -15.95 16.83
CA PRO A 11 10.62 -17.31 16.82
C PRO A 11 11.26 -18.11 15.68
N ARG A 12 11.69 -19.34 15.96
CA ARG A 12 12.42 -20.21 15.02
C ARG A 12 11.64 -20.53 13.73
N TYR A 13 10.34 -20.27 13.72
CA TYR A 13 9.43 -20.46 12.59
C TYR A 13 9.19 -19.20 11.74
N SER A 14 9.70 -18.04 12.16
CA SER A 14 9.57 -16.77 11.42
C SER A 14 10.66 -16.59 10.35
N ASP A 15 10.39 -15.68 9.41
CA ASP A 15 11.15 -15.40 8.18
C ASP A 15 11.29 -16.58 7.22
N LYS A 16 10.18 -17.31 7.05
CA LYS A 16 10.14 -18.51 6.21
C LYS A 16 9.02 -18.45 5.19
N ILE A 17 9.32 -18.93 4.00
CA ILE A 17 8.32 -19.38 3.03
C ILE A 17 8.38 -20.90 3.01
N ILE A 18 7.27 -21.52 3.39
CA ILE A 18 7.15 -22.96 3.58
C ILE A 18 6.26 -23.50 2.46
N GLN A 19 6.78 -24.51 1.76
CA GLN A 19 6.00 -25.19 0.73
C GLN A 19 5.02 -26.16 1.38
N GLY A 20 3.75 -26.14 0.96
CA GLY A 20 2.75 -27.11 1.37
C GLY A 20 1.33 -26.56 1.39
N ASP A 21 0.38 -27.43 1.70
CA ASP A 21 -1.00 -27.05 1.90
C ASP A 21 -1.16 -26.15 3.15
N CYS A 22 -1.91 -25.06 3.01
CA CYS A 22 -2.04 -24.07 4.06
C CYS A 22 -2.68 -24.61 5.33
N LEU A 23 -3.69 -25.50 5.24
CA LEU A 23 -4.38 -26.06 6.39
C LEU A 23 -3.46 -26.99 7.19
N GLU A 24 -2.65 -27.79 6.49
CA GLU A 24 -1.64 -28.64 7.15
C GLU A 24 -0.53 -27.83 7.79
N LEU A 25 -0.13 -26.71 7.18
CA LEU A 25 0.91 -25.84 7.71
C LEU A 25 0.42 -24.99 8.89
N PHE A 26 -0.83 -24.56 8.90
CA PHE A 26 -1.43 -23.83 10.02
C PHE A 26 -1.37 -24.62 11.33
N LYS A 27 -1.53 -25.96 11.30
CA LYS A 27 -1.39 -26.84 12.49
C LYS A 27 -0.04 -26.70 13.20
N ARG A 28 0.99 -26.21 12.51
CA ARG A 28 2.35 -26.00 13.04
C ARG A 28 2.54 -24.61 13.65
N ILE A 29 1.56 -23.72 13.49
CA ILE A 29 1.59 -22.35 14.00
C ILE A 29 0.79 -22.29 15.31
N PRO A 30 1.41 -21.83 16.41
CA PRO A 30 0.70 -21.70 17.68
C PRO A 30 -0.45 -20.69 17.62
N ASP A 31 -1.47 -20.91 18.44
CA ASP A 31 -2.52 -19.93 18.69
C ASP A 31 -1.93 -18.59 19.12
N ASN A 32 -2.61 -17.50 18.76
CA ASN A 32 -2.28 -16.16 19.25
C ASN A 32 -0.80 -15.76 19.08
N SER A 33 -0.17 -16.17 17.98
CA SER A 33 1.27 -15.97 17.75
C SER A 33 1.59 -14.95 16.65
N ILE A 34 0.60 -14.58 15.82
CA ILE A 34 0.77 -13.72 14.65
C ILE A 34 0.14 -12.34 14.87
N ASP A 35 0.87 -11.27 14.57
CA ASP A 35 0.41 -9.89 14.74
C ASP A 35 -0.53 -9.43 13.62
N MET A 36 -0.26 -9.86 12.38
CA MET A 36 -1.10 -9.58 11.22
C MET A 36 -1.22 -10.82 10.34
N THR A 37 -2.44 -11.22 10.04
CA THR A 37 -2.72 -12.22 8.99
C THR A 37 -3.32 -11.52 7.77
N PHE A 38 -2.85 -11.89 6.58
CA PHE A 38 -3.36 -11.38 5.30
C PHE A 38 -3.60 -12.55 4.36
N ALA A 39 -4.67 -12.52 3.57
CA ALA A 39 -4.91 -13.54 2.55
C ALA A 39 -5.47 -12.93 1.25
N ASP A 40 -4.91 -13.38 0.14
CA ASP A 40 -5.41 -13.22 -1.24
C ASP A 40 -5.66 -14.62 -1.84
N PRO A 41 -6.76 -15.31 -1.44
CA PRO A 41 -7.03 -16.68 -1.84
C PRO A 41 -7.39 -16.79 -3.33
N PRO A 42 -7.28 -17.98 -3.95
CA PRO A 42 -7.75 -18.21 -5.31
C PRO A 42 -9.27 -17.95 -5.43
N PHE A 43 -9.72 -17.19 -6.42
CA PHE A 43 -11.11 -16.70 -6.50
C PHE A 43 -12.17 -17.72 -6.96
N ASN A 44 -11.84 -19.01 -7.07
CA ASN A 44 -12.68 -20.07 -7.63
C ASN A 44 -13.46 -19.65 -8.90
N LEU A 45 -12.80 -18.86 -9.78
CA LEU A 45 -13.39 -18.36 -11.01
C LEU A 45 -13.22 -19.41 -12.10
N LYS A 46 -14.11 -20.41 -12.11
CA LYS A 46 -14.23 -21.45 -13.15
C LYS A 46 -14.09 -20.84 -14.56
N LYS A 47 -12.94 -21.00 -15.21
CA LYS A 47 -12.84 -20.80 -16.67
C LYS A 47 -13.45 -22.04 -17.34
N ASN A 48 -14.70 -21.90 -17.78
CA ASN A 48 -15.51 -22.79 -18.63
C ASN A 48 -15.18 -24.29 -18.60
N TYR A 49 -15.95 -25.06 -17.82
CA TYR A 49 -16.24 -26.45 -18.15
C TYR A 49 -17.75 -26.60 -18.38
N LYS A 50 -18.11 -27.06 -19.58
CA LYS A 50 -19.49 -27.39 -19.94
C LYS A 50 -19.90 -28.61 -19.11
N SER A 51 -21.07 -28.50 -18.46
CA SER A 51 -21.84 -29.54 -17.76
C SER A 51 -21.20 -30.21 -16.53
N TYR A 52 -21.47 -29.68 -15.33
CA TYR A 52 -21.48 -30.44 -14.07
C TYR A 52 -22.32 -29.74 -12.97
N LYS A 53 -22.74 -30.45 -11.93
CA LYS A 53 -23.56 -29.92 -10.81
C LYS A 53 -22.74 -28.93 -9.95
N ASP A 54 -22.92 -27.64 -10.18
CA ASP A 54 -22.12 -26.55 -9.58
C ASP A 54 -22.29 -26.37 -8.05
N SER A 55 -23.37 -26.86 -7.45
CA SER A 55 -23.70 -26.56 -6.03
C SER A 55 -22.80 -27.26 -5.02
N LEU A 56 -22.34 -28.48 -5.30
CA LEU A 56 -21.41 -29.21 -4.42
C LEU A 56 -20.05 -28.54 -4.39
N GLU A 57 -19.49 -28.19 -5.55
CA GLU A 57 -18.18 -27.52 -5.67
C GLU A 57 -18.18 -26.12 -5.04
N PHE A 58 -19.30 -25.40 -5.11
CA PHE A 58 -19.46 -24.11 -4.43
C PHE A 58 -19.43 -24.26 -2.91
N GLN A 59 -20.18 -25.21 -2.37
CA GLN A 59 -20.22 -25.44 -0.92
C GLN A 59 -18.90 -26.01 -0.40
N GLU A 60 -18.25 -26.91 -1.14
CA GLU A 60 -16.91 -27.41 -0.83
C GLU A 60 -15.88 -26.28 -0.76
N TYR A 61 -15.91 -25.37 -1.73
CA TYR A 61 -15.06 -24.18 -1.71
C TYR A 61 -15.35 -23.27 -0.52
N LEU A 62 -16.62 -23.03 -0.19
CA LEU A 62 -16.99 -22.26 1.00
C LEU A 62 -16.55 -22.94 2.30
N ASN A 63 -16.69 -24.26 2.40
CA ASN A 63 -16.24 -25.04 3.56
C ASN A 63 -14.71 -24.95 3.71
N TRP A 64 -13.98 -25.07 2.61
CA TRP A 64 -12.53 -24.87 2.58
C TRP A 64 -12.16 -23.44 3.00
N CYS A 65 -12.88 -22.43 2.51
CA CYS A 65 -12.72 -21.05 2.95
C CYS A 65 -12.94 -20.86 4.44
N HIS A 66 -14.01 -21.44 4.97
CA HIS A 66 -14.31 -21.39 6.39
C HIS A 66 -13.17 -21.99 7.23
N GLN A 67 -12.59 -23.12 6.80
CA GLN A 67 -11.47 -23.77 7.51
C GLN A 67 -10.24 -22.88 7.61
N TRP A 68 -9.73 -22.35 6.48
CA TRP A 68 -8.50 -21.54 6.53
C TRP A 68 -8.74 -20.17 7.18
N ILE A 69 -9.94 -19.59 7.06
CA ILE A 69 -10.30 -18.35 7.78
C ILE A 69 -10.29 -18.60 9.30
N SER A 70 -10.85 -19.73 9.74
CA SER A 70 -10.85 -20.11 11.16
C SER A 70 -9.43 -20.26 11.70
N GLU A 71 -8.54 -20.90 10.94
CA GLU A 71 -7.12 -21.01 11.31
C GLU A 71 -6.41 -19.65 11.33
N MET A 72 -6.70 -18.75 10.38
CA MET A 72 -6.18 -17.37 10.42
C MET A 72 -6.61 -16.66 11.70
N VAL A 73 -7.87 -16.78 12.12
CA VAL A 73 -8.36 -16.19 13.38
C VAL A 73 -7.65 -16.83 14.58
N ARG A 74 -7.51 -18.17 14.62
CA ARG A 74 -6.84 -18.91 15.70
C ARG A 74 -5.40 -18.43 15.92
N VAL A 75 -4.60 -18.32 14.86
CA VAL A 75 -3.18 -17.95 14.98
C VAL A 75 -2.97 -16.45 15.22
N THR A 76 -3.93 -15.60 14.86
CA THR A 76 -3.84 -14.15 15.10
C THR A 76 -3.89 -13.85 16.60
N LYS A 77 -3.02 -12.96 17.09
CA LYS A 77 -3.02 -12.46 18.48
C LYS A 77 -4.33 -11.76 18.83
N PRO A 78 -4.72 -11.67 20.11
CA PRO A 78 -5.89 -10.90 20.54
C PRO A 78 -5.85 -9.43 20.06
N THR A 79 -4.67 -8.81 20.09
CA THR A 79 -4.43 -7.44 19.59
C THR A 79 -4.15 -7.37 18.09
N GLY A 80 -4.06 -8.51 17.40
CA GLY A 80 -3.68 -8.60 16.01
C GLY A 80 -4.82 -8.28 15.05
N THR A 81 -4.47 -8.18 13.77
CA THR A 81 -5.39 -7.82 12.68
C THR A 81 -5.49 -8.92 11.63
N ILE A 82 -6.69 -9.08 11.07
CA ILE A 82 -7.00 -10.06 10.04
C ILE A 82 -7.46 -9.30 8.79
N PHE A 83 -6.78 -9.50 7.68
CA PHE A 83 -7.10 -8.88 6.39
C PHE A 83 -7.42 -9.93 5.32
N LEU A 84 -8.63 -9.87 4.74
CA LEU A 84 -9.03 -10.76 3.65
C LEU A 84 -9.32 -9.96 2.38
N HIS A 85 -8.51 -10.15 1.35
CA HIS A 85 -8.68 -9.53 0.04
C HIS A 85 -9.50 -10.42 -0.89
N ASN A 86 -10.52 -9.86 -1.54
CA ASN A 86 -11.24 -10.52 -2.64
C ASN A 86 -12.15 -9.53 -3.39
N ILE A 87 -12.88 -10.01 -4.40
CA ILE A 87 -14.00 -9.28 -4.98
C ILE A 87 -15.19 -9.21 -3.98
N PRO A 88 -16.03 -8.17 -4.03
CA PRO A 88 -17.11 -7.97 -3.06
C PRO A 88 -18.03 -9.18 -2.88
N LYS A 89 -18.33 -9.91 -3.96
CA LYS A 89 -19.17 -11.12 -3.91
C LYS A 89 -18.61 -12.19 -2.96
N TRP A 90 -17.31 -12.46 -2.98
CA TRP A 90 -16.73 -13.48 -2.10
C TRP A 90 -16.61 -12.97 -0.67
N LEU A 91 -16.35 -11.66 -0.51
CA LEU A 91 -16.24 -11.03 0.80
C LEU A 91 -17.55 -11.05 1.60
N THR A 92 -18.73 -11.14 0.97
CA THR A 92 -19.97 -11.30 1.73
C THR A 92 -20.00 -12.63 2.49
N TYR A 93 -19.47 -13.71 1.91
CA TYR A 93 -19.37 -15.00 2.58
C TYR A 93 -18.29 -14.98 3.65
N TYR A 94 -17.12 -14.40 3.34
CA TYR A 94 -16.02 -14.30 4.31
C TYR A 94 -16.39 -13.45 5.52
N ALA A 95 -17.14 -12.36 5.32
CA ALA A 95 -17.66 -11.54 6.41
C ALA A 95 -18.62 -12.33 7.30
N SER A 96 -19.47 -13.20 6.73
CA SER A 96 -20.34 -14.09 7.50
C SER A 96 -19.52 -14.98 8.44
N PHE A 97 -18.52 -15.68 7.88
CA PHE A 97 -17.64 -16.57 8.67
C PHE A 97 -16.87 -15.81 9.75
N LEU A 98 -16.30 -14.65 9.40
CA LEU A 98 -15.56 -13.84 10.36
C LEU A 98 -16.45 -13.27 11.46
N ASN A 99 -17.71 -12.90 11.17
CA ASN A 99 -18.63 -12.36 12.18
C ASN A 99 -18.98 -13.36 13.28
N GLU A 100 -18.78 -14.66 13.05
CA GLU A 100 -19.03 -15.70 14.05
C GLU A 100 -17.89 -15.78 15.10
N ILE A 101 -16.66 -15.41 14.72
CA ILE A 101 -15.45 -15.69 15.52
C ILE A 101 -14.47 -14.52 15.67
N ALA A 102 -14.77 -13.37 15.06
CA ALA A 102 -13.94 -12.17 15.08
C ALA A 102 -14.81 -10.91 14.94
N PHE A 103 -14.19 -9.74 15.08
CA PHE A 103 -14.93 -8.47 15.15
C PHE A 103 -14.56 -7.53 14.01
N PHE A 104 -15.58 -7.17 13.23
CA PHE A 104 -15.47 -6.25 12.09
C PHE A 104 -14.90 -4.89 12.53
N LYS A 105 -13.95 -4.36 11.75
CA LYS A 105 -13.42 -3.00 11.92
C LYS A 105 -13.75 -2.14 10.71
N HIS A 106 -13.32 -2.56 9.52
CA HIS A 106 -13.54 -1.81 8.28
C HIS A 106 -13.71 -2.72 7.07
N TRP A 107 -14.40 -2.21 6.06
CA TRP A 107 -14.38 -2.74 4.71
C TRP A 107 -13.60 -1.76 3.84
N ILE A 108 -12.37 -2.12 3.48
CA ILE A 108 -11.54 -1.24 2.65
C ILE A 108 -11.90 -1.49 1.19
N SER A 109 -12.43 -0.47 0.52
CA SER A 109 -12.69 -0.47 -0.92
C SER A 109 -11.45 -0.02 -1.68
N TRP A 110 -10.85 -0.93 -2.45
CA TRP A 110 -9.67 -0.65 -3.26
C TRP A 110 -10.02 -0.55 -4.74
N ASP A 111 -9.90 0.68 -5.28
CA ASP A 111 -10.27 1.04 -6.64
C ASP A 111 -9.61 0.14 -7.70
N ALA A 112 -10.44 -0.37 -8.58
CA ALA A 112 -10.02 -1.17 -9.72
C ALA A 112 -10.74 -0.67 -10.97
N SER A 113 -9.97 -0.24 -11.97
CA SER A 113 -10.56 0.11 -13.26
C SER A 113 -11.15 -1.12 -13.93
N THR A 114 -12.39 -1.02 -14.39
CA THR A 114 -13.06 -2.03 -15.22
C THR A 114 -13.49 -1.47 -16.56
N SER A 115 -13.74 -2.38 -17.50
CA SER A 115 -14.38 -2.05 -18.78
C SER A 115 -15.91 -2.10 -18.63
N PRO A 116 -16.66 -1.29 -19.39
CA PRO A 116 -18.13 -1.30 -19.35
C PRO A 116 -18.73 -2.70 -19.61
N MET A 117 -19.52 -3.19 -18.67
CA MET A 117 -20.27 -4.46 -18.73
C MET A 117 -21.69 -4.36 -19.31
N GLY A 118 -22.16 -3.17 -19.71
CA GLY A 118 -23.51 -2.98 -20.25
C GLY A 118 -24.57 -2.64 -19.19
N LYS A 119 -25.69 -3.40 -19.12
CA LYS A 119 -26.91 -3.10 -18.33
C LYS A 119 -26.77 -3.25 -16.79
N SER A 120 -25.56 -3.24 -16.23
CA SER A 120 -25.33 -3.40 -14.79
C SER A 120 -24.27 -2.42 -14.27
N LEU A 121 -24.20 -2.26 -12.94
CA LEU A 121 -23.14 -1.49 -12.30
C LEU A 121 -21.77 -2.11 -12.60
N GLN A 122 -20.79 -1.25 -12.84
CA GLN A 122 -19.42 -1.66 -13.11
C GLN A 122 -18.73 -2.08 -11.80
N PRO A 123 -18.17 -3.30 -11.68
CA PRO A 123 -17.41 -3.72 -10.51
C PRO A 123 -16.10 -2.93 -10.34
N ALA A 124 -16.17 -1.70 -9.83
CA ALA A 124 -15.05 -0.77 -9.86
C ALA A 124 -14.07 -0.89 -8.68
N HIS A 125 -14.12 -1.98 -7.90
CA HIS A 125 -13.21 -2.19 -6.77
C HIS A 125 -13.07 -3.66 -6.37
N TYR A 126 -11.97 -3.96 -5.71
CA TYR A 126 -11.85 -5.10 -4.81
C TYR A 126 -12.10 -4.63 -3.38
N GLY A 127 -12.46 -5.55 -2.49
CA GLY A 127 -12.51 -5.26 -1.07
C GLY A 127 -11.32 -5.88 -0.33
N ILE A 128 -11.04 -5.32 0.85
CA ILE A 128 -10.21 -5.95 1.87
C ILE A 128 -11.00 -5.84 3.17
N LEU A 129 -11.50 -6.95 3.68
CA LEU A 129 -12.11 -7.00 5.00
C LEU A 129 -11.02 -6.81 6.04
N PHE A 130 -11.29 -5.98 7.04
CA PHE A 130 -10.41 -5.75 8.16
C PHE A 130 -11.15 -6.09 9.46
N TYR A 131 -10.68 -7.14 10.14
CA TYR A 131 -11.18 -7.60 11.42
C TYR A 131 -10.09 -7.55 12.50
N GLY A 132 -10.52 -7.45 13.75
CA GLY A 132 -9.70 -7.75 14.92
C GLY A 132 -10.20 -9.02 15.58
N LYS A 133 -9.30 -9.78 16.21
CA LYS A 133 -9.69 -11.01 16.92
C LYS A 133 -10.58 -10.70 18.13
N GLU A 134 -10.29 -9.62 18.84
CA GLU A 134 -11.07 -9.15 19.99
C GLU A 134 -11.90 -7.90 19.64
N GLN A 135 -12.99 -7.69 20.41
CA GLN A 135 -13.86 -6.54 20.22
C GLN A 135 -13.13 -5.22 20.46
N LYS A 136 -12.21 -5.19 21.43
CA LYS A 136 -11.37 -4.03 21.78
C LYS A 136 -9.89 -4.44 21.79
N GLY A 137 -9.00 -3.45 21.70
CA GLY A 137 -7.55 -3.68 21.82
C GLY A 137 -6.84 -4.08 20.52
N THR A 138 -7.55 -4.16 19.40
CA THR A 138 -6.93 -4.31 18.07
C THR A 138 -5.95 -3.17 17.80
N LYS A 139 -4.71 -3.52 17.46
CA LYS A 139 -3.65 -2.55 17.14
C LYS A 139 -3.96 -1.87 15.80
N ILE A 140 -4.09 -0.54 15.82
CA ILE A 140 -4.30 0.28 14.61
C ILE A 140 -3.47 1.55 14.72
N ASN A 141 -2.61 1.80 13.74
CA ASN A 141 -1.83 3.01 13.58
C ASN A 141 -2.53 3.97 12.62
N GLU A 142 -2.69 5.23 13.01
CA GLU A 142 -3.15 6.26 12.10
C GLU A 142 -2.14 6.49 10.98
N LEU A 143 -2.59 6.34 9.73
CA LEU A 143 -1.75 6.55 8.55
C LEU A 143 -2.13 7.83 7.82
N ARG A 144 -1.13 8.45 7.18
CA ARG A 144 -1.32 9.55 6.24
C ARG A 144 -0.87 9.14 4.85
N CYS A 145 -1.58 9.63 3.85
CA CYS A 145 -1.18 9.58 2.44
C CYS A 145 -0.99 10.99 1.89
N GLN A 146 -0.30 11.11 0.76
CA GLN A 146 -0.15 12.41 0.10
C GLN A 146 -1.50 12.99 -0.30
N HIS A 147 -1.60 14.32 -0.29
CA HIS A 147 -2.76 14.98 -0.84
C HIS A 147 -3.00 14.63 -2.32
N LYS A 148 -4.24 14.28 -2.66
CA LYS A 148 -4.65 14.05 -4.06
C LYS A 148 -4.64 15.37 -4.84
N ARG A 149 -4.04 15.32 -6.03
CA ARG A 149 -3.85 16.48 -6.89
C ARG A 149 -4.35 16.22 -8.31
N ASP A 150 -4.86 17.27 -8.94
CA ASP A 150 -5.12 17.29 -10.37
C ASP A 150 -3.81 17.09 -11.15
N ARG A 151 -3.88 16.33 -12.24
CA ARG A 151 -2.69 15.97 -13.03
C ARG A 151 -2.19 17.11 -13.90
N LYS A 152 -3.06 18.04 -14.32
CA LYS A 152 -2.71 19.10 -15.27
C LYS A 152 -2.16 20.33 -14.55
N GLN A 153 -2.84 20.74 -13.49
CA GLN A 153 -2.53 21.98 -12.79
C GLN A 153 -1.82 21.77 -11.45
N GLY A 154 -1.86 20.55 -10.88
CA GLY A 154 -1.21 20.24 -9.60
C GLY A 154 -1.97 20.73 -8.35
N TYR A 155 -3.12 21.37 -8.52
CA TYR A 155 -3.99 21.78 -7.41
C TYR A 155 -4.55 20.58 -6.64
N LEU A 156 -4.89 20.78 -5.38
CA LEU A 156 -5.63 19.78 -4.61
C LEU A 156 -6.98 19.50 -5.25
N ILE A 157 -7.33 18.20 -5.38
CA ILE A 157 -8.65 17.79 -5.88
C ILE A 157 -9.74 18.16 -4.88
N LYS A 158 -9.43 18.06 -3.59
CA LYS A 158 -10.38 18.38 -2.52
C LYS A 158 -10.29 19.86 -2.21
N ASP A 159 -11.41 20.56 -2.30
CA ASP A 159 -11.53 21.90 -1.75
C ASP A 159 -11.62 21.83 -0.22
N TYR A 160 -10.68 22.48 0.45
CA TYR A 160 -10.66 22.60 1.91
C TYR A 160 -11.27 23.94 2.38
N GLY A 161 -11.86 24.70 1.47
CA GLY A 161 -12.46 26.01 1.71
C GLY A 161 -11.45 26.99 2.31
N GLY A 162 -11.93 27.88 3.17
CA GLY A 162 -11.09 28.84 3.91
C GLY A 162 -10.17 28.22 4.98
N LYS A 163 -10.14 26.89 5.14
CA LYS A 163 -9.34 26.21 6.19
C LYS A 163 -7.99 25.70 5.68
N LYS A 164 -7.48 26.22 4.56
CA LYS A 164 -6.22 25.79 3.93
C LYS A 164 -4.99 25.95 4.83
N ASP A 165 -4.99 26.90 5.77
CA ASP A 165 -3.89 27.07 6.73
C ASP A 165 -3.81 25.97 7.80
N LYS A 166 -4.86 25.15 7.94
CA LYS A 166 -4.92 24.01 8.90
C LYS A 166 -4.58 22.67 8.25
N LEU A 167 -4.15 22.66 6.98
CA LEU A 167 -3.80 21.42 6.29
C LEU A 167 -2.58 20.77 6.93
N HIS A 168 -2.66 19.45 7.11
CA HIS A 168 -1.50 18.69 7.53
C HIS A 168 -0.47 18.65 6.39
N PRO A 169 0.81 18.99 6.61
CA PRO A 169 1.70 19.25 5.49
C PRO A 169 1.97 18.07 4.55
N PHE A 170 1.94 16.84 5.07
CA PHE A 170 2.07 15.64 4.24
C PHE A 170 0.78 15.29 3.49
N GLY A 171 -0.37 15.46 4.15
CA GLY A 171 -1.65 14.97 3.67
C GLY A 171 -2.60 14.45 4.75
N PRO A 172 -3.84 14.11 4.36
CA PRO A 172 -4.90 13.71 5.27
C PRO A 172 -4.63 12.33 5.89
N LEU A 173 -5.40 11.99 6.91
CA LEU A 173 -5.50 10.60 7.36
C LEU A 173 -6.13 9.75 6.25
N ILE A 174 -5.71 8.49 6.17
CA ILE A 174 -6.21 7.53 5.18
C ILE A 174 -7.65 7.11 5.55
N SER A 175 -8.55 7.08 4.56
CA SER A 175 -9.90 6.50 4.70
C SER A 175 -9.90 5.02 4.30
N ASP A 176 -11.04 4.35 4.44
CA ASP A 176 -11.28 2.99 3.93
C ASP A 176 -11.59 2.94 2.41
N VAL A 177 -11.40 4.03 1.67
CA VAL A 177 -11.60 4.08 0.21
C VAL A 177 -10.30 4.47 -0.49
N TRP A 178 -9.60 3.47 -1.03
CA TRP A 178 -8.25 3.61 -1.57
C TRP A 178 -8.30 3.74 -3.09
N LYS A 179 -7.97 4.93 -3.59
CA LYS A 179 -7.98 5.26 -5.03
C LYS A 179 -6.60 5.62 -5.58
N ASP A 180 -5.60 5.72 -4.71
CA ASP A 180 -4.24 6.17 -5.00
C ASP A 180 -3.25 5.01 -5.22
N ILE A 181 -3.68 3.78 -4.94
CA ILE A 181 -2.92 2.56 -5.21
C ILE A 181 -3.51 1.92 -6.46
N HIS A 182 -2.73 1.81 -7.52
CA HIS A 182 -3.19 1.24 -8.78
C HIS A 182 -2.70 -0.19 -8.99
N ARG A 183 -3.55 -1.04 -9.56
CA ARG A 183 -3.18 -2.39 -9.99
C ARG A 183 -2.04 -2.38 -11.01
N ILE A 184 -1.22 -3.44 -10.97
CA ILE A 184 -0.18 -3.67 -11.98
C ILE A 184 -0.86 -4.14 -13.27
N LYS A 185 -0.98 -3.24 -14.27
CA LYS A 185 -1.70 -3.52 -15.53
C LYS A 185 -0.82 -4.17 -16.62
N HIS A 186 0.43 -3.74 -16.73
CA HIS A 186 1.31 -4.16 -17.83
C HIS A 186 2.14 -5.40 -17.47
N ASN A 187 2.10 -6.43 -18.32
CA ASN A 187 2.85 -7.68 -18.13
C ASN A 187 4.36 -7.45 -17.96
N LYS A 188 4.93 -6.42 -18.60
CA LYS A 188 6.35 -6.04 -18.45
C LYS A 188 6.76 -5.73 -17.01
N ASN A 189 5.80 -5.32 -16.17
CA ASN A 189 6.01 -4.95 -14.78
C ASN A 189 5.40 -5.99 -13.82
N ARG A 190 4.88 -7.10 -14.32
CA ARG A 190 4.38 -8.22 -13.52
C ARG A 190 5.48 -9.25 -13.39
N ASP A 191 5.56 -9.85 -12.20
CA ASP A 191 6.29 -11.09 -12.02
C ASP A 191 5.60 -12.25 -12.76
N ALA A 192 6.19 -13.44 -12.73
CA ALA A 192 5.66 -14.65 -13.36
C ALA A 192 4.21 -14.98 -12.92
N HIS A 193 3.76 -14.48 -11.77
CA HIS A 193 2.40 -14.67 -11.29
C HIS A 193 1.42 -13.66 -11.92
N PRO A 194 0.31 -14.12 -12.53
CA PRO A 194 -0.60 -13.27 -13.30
C PRO A 194 -1.34 -12.21 -12.47
N CYS A 195 -1.55 -12.48 -11.17
CA CYS A 195 -2.33 -11.64 -10.26
C CYS A 195 -1.46 -11.07 -9.13
N GLN A 196 -0.36 -10.40 -9.46
CA GLN A 196 0.48 -9.76 -8.45
C GLN A 196 -0.16 -8.50 -7.86
N LEU A 197 -0.28 -8.44 -6.54
CA LEU A 197 -0.68 -7.23 -5.80
C LEU A 197 0.42 -6.15 -5.84
N PRO A 198 0.07 -4.85 -5.93
CA PRO A 198 1.05 -3.78 -5.80
C PRO A 198 1.69 -3.81 -4.41
N ILE A 199 3.01 -3.81 -4.34
CA ILE A 199 3.74 -3.94 -3.07
C ILE A 199 3.37 -2.87 -2.04
N HIS A 200 3.08 -1.65 -2.49
CA HIS A 200 2.72 -0.55 -1.61
C HIS A 200 1.30 -0.64 -1.03
N LEU A 201 0.46 -1.53 -1.56
CA LEU A 201 -0.79 -1.94 -0.90
C LEU A 201 -0.48 -2.67 0.40
N LEU A 202 0.43 -3.64 0.34
CA LEU A 202 0.87 -4.41 1.49
C LEU A 202 1.65 -3.52 2.46
N ASP A 203 2.50 -2.62 1.98
CA ASP A 203 3.21 -1.69 2.86
C ASP A 203 2.23 -0.86 3.70
N ARG A 204 1.13 -0.41 3.10
CA ARG A 204 0.09 0.35 3.80
C ARG A 204 -0.62 -0.50 4.86
N LEU A 205 -1.02 -1.73 4.54
CA LEU A 205 -1.66 -2.64 5.49
C LEU A 205 -0.73 -2.99 6.67
N ILE A 206 0.54 -3.25 6.39
CA ILE A 206 1.55 -3.55 7.40
C ILE A 206 1.81 -2.33 8.29
N LEU A 207 1.98 -1.13 7.71
CA LEU A 207 2.14 0.09 8.48
C LEU A 207 0.93 0.39 9.36
N LEU A 208 -0.29 0.07 8.89
CA LEU A 208 -1.56 0.27 9.59
C LEU A 208 -1.67 -0.59 10.85
N SER A 209 -1.14 -1.80 10.86
CA SER A 209 -1.54 -2.82 11.85
C SER A 209 -0.42 -3.43 12.69
N THR A 210 0.85 -3.23 12.32
CA THR A 210 2.00 -3.88 12.98
C THR A 210 2.98 -2.86 13.55
N ASP A 211 4.06 -3.27 14.20
CA ASP A 211 5.26 -2.49 14.51
C ASP A 211 6.53 -3.25 14.06
N GLU A 212 7.71 -2.69 14.29
CA GLU A 212 8.98 -3.38 14.00
C GLU A 212 9.05 -4.71 14.75
N ASN A 213 9.57 -5.75 14.08
CA ASN A 213 9.68 -7.14 14.55
C ASN A 213 8.35 -7.91 14.72
N ASP A 214 7.19 -7.29 14.58
CA ASP A 214 5.91 -8.01 14.52
C ASP A 214 5.91 -9.01 13.35
N ILE A 215 5.09 -10.06 13.46
CA ILE A 215 5.04 -11.17 12.49
C ILE A 215 3.81 -11.03 11.59
N VAL A 216 4.05 -11.06 10.27
CA VAL A 216 3.00 -11.08 9.24
C VAL A 216 2.90 -12.48 8.64
N LEU A 217 1.70 -13.08 8.59
CA LEU A 217 1.46 -14.37 7.94
C LEU A 217 0.57 -14.22 6.71
N ASP A 218 0.96 -14.87 5.61
CA ASP A 218 0.16 -15.00 4.39
C ASP A 218 0.07 -16.48 3.96
N PRO A 219 -1.12 -17.11 4.01
CA PRO A 219 -1.27 -18.52 3.65
C PRO A 219 -1.33 -18.75 2.14
N PHE A 220 -1.37 -17.70 1.32
CA PHE A 220 -1.45 -17.74 -0.14
C PHE A 220 -0.40 -16.81 -0.76
N ILE A 221 0.85 -16.95 -0.32
CA ILE A 221 1.86 -15.90 -0.49
C ILE A 221 2.31 -15.69 -1.94
N GLY A 222 2.08 -16.66 -2.83
CA GLY A 222 2.44 -16.60 -4.23
C GLY A 222 3.92 -16.29 -4.41
N THR A 223 4.22 -15.23 -5.15
CA THR A 223 5.61 -14.82 -5.41
C THR A 223 6.22 -13.91 -4.34
N GLY A 224 5.63 -13.84 -3.15
CA GLY A 224 6.26 -13.28 -1.96
C GLY A 224 5.92 -11.82 -1.62
N THR A 225 4.93 -11.18 -2.26
CA THR A 225 4.68 -9.74 -2.09
C THR A 225 4.52 -9.33 -0.62
N THR A 226 3.75 -10.09 0.16
CA THR A 226 3.51 -9.83 1.58
C THR A 226 4.79 -9.94 2.41
N ALA A 227 5.57 -11.01 2.20
CA ALA A 227 6.86 -11.21 2.88
C ALA A 227 7.90 -10.15 2.51
N ILE A 228 7.97 -9.75 1.23
CA ILE A 228 8.88 -8.70 0.76
C ILE A 228 8.53 -7.37 1.43
N SER A 229 7.25 -7.02 1.49
CA SER A 229 6.78 -5.79 2.17
C SER A 229 7.09 -5.83 3.66
N ALA A 230 6.80 -6.95 4.34
CA ALA A 230 7.14 -7.15 5.75
C ALA A 230 8.64 -6.95 6.00
N LYS A 231 9.51 -7.64 5.23
CA LYS A 231 10.96 -7.53 5.37
C LYS A 231 11.46 -6.09 5.16
N ARG A 232 10.98 -5.41 4.11
CA ARG A 232 11.35 -4.02 3.81
C ARG A 232 11.04 -3.07 4.95
N LEU A 233 9.91 -3.31 5.62
CA LEU A 233 9.43 -2.55 6.78
C LEU A 233 9.93 -3.12 8.12
N GLY A 234 10.88 -4.06 8.12
CA GLY A 234 11.47 -4.66 9.32
C GLY A 234 10.48 -5.40 10.21
N ARG A 235 9.52 -6.07 9.58
CA ARG A 235 8.67 -7.08 10.19
C ARG A 235 9.22 -8.45 9.84
N ASN A 236 8.94 -9.41 10.69
CA ASN A 236 9.14 -10.81 10.37
C ASN A 236 7.97 -11.33 9.52
N TYR A 237 8.17 -12.42 8.78
CA TYR A 237 7.12 -12.98 7.92
C TYR A 237 7.02 -14.50 7.97
N ILE A 238 5.83 -15.01 7.67
CA ILE A 238 5.57 -16.43 7.40
C ILE A 238 4.71 -16.51 6.14
N GLY A 239 5.11 -17.33 5.18
CA GLY A 239 4.37 -17.54 3.94
C GLY A 239 4.14 -19.02 3.68
N PHE A 240 2.93 -19.38 3.25
CA PHE A 240 2.64 -20.70 2.70
C PHE A 240 2.40 -20.58 1.20
N GLU A 241 2.88 -21.58 0.47
CA GLU A 241 2.65 -21.69 -0.98
C GLU A 241 2.70 -23.16 -1.39
N LEU A 242 1.75 -23.58 -2.20
CA LEU A 242 1.64 -24.97 -2.65
C LEU A 242 2.64 -25.26 -3.76
N ASP A 243 2.81 -24.31 -4.70
CA ASP A 243 3.64 -24.48 -5.88
C ASP A 243 5.15 -24.20 -5.57
N PRO A 244 6.04 -25.20 -5.70
CA PRO A 244 7.47 -25.01 -5.46
C PRO A 244 8.10 -23.94 -6.37
N PHE A 245 7.56 -23.71 -7.57
CA PHE A 245 8.04 -22.68 -8.48
C PHE A 245 7.87 -21.27 -7.88
N TYR A 246 6.69 -20.97 -7.34
CA TYR A 246 6.43 -19.69 -6.69
C TYR A 246 7.20 -19.53 -5.38
N VAL A 247 7.37 -20.60 -4.60
CA VAL A 247 8.25 -20.62 -3.42
C VAL A 247 9.67 -20.17 -3.78
N ASN A 248 10.25 -20.71 -4.85
CA ASN A 248 11.61 -20.38 -5.28
C ASN A 248 11.73 -18.91 -5.70
N ILE A 249 10.79 -18.42 -6.52
CA ILE A 249 10.75 -17.00 -6.92
C ILE A 249 10.68 -16.09 -5.69
N ALA A 250 9.81 -16.42 -4.73
CA ALA A 250 9.62 -15.62 -3.54
C ALA A 250 10.90 -15.58 -2.68
N LYS A 251 11.58 -16.72 -2.51
CA LYS A 251 12.86 -16.81 -1.80
C LYS A 251 13.96 -15.98 -2.48
N GLU A 252 14.08 -16.05 -3.82
CA GLU A 252 15.06 -15.26 -4.56
C GLU A 252 14.84 -13.74 -4.39
N LYS A 253 13.60 -13.28 -4.45
CA LYS A 253 13.28 -11.86 -4.21
C LYS A 253 13.58 -11.45 -2.78
N LEU A 254 13.30 -12.32 -1.82
CA LEU A 254 13.59 -12.06 -0.40
C LEU A 254 15.09 -11.97 -0.13
N LEU A 255 15.92 -12.79 -0.79
CA LEU A 255 17.38 -12.69 -0.68
C LEU A 255 17.89 -11.30 -1.13
N LYS A 256 17.28 -10.73 -2.18
CA LYS A 256 17.60 -9.40 -2.71
C LYS A 256 16.93 -8.24 -1.98
N THR A 257 16.08 -8.53 -0.99
CA THR A 257 15.30 -7.53 -0.27
C THR A 257 15.98 -7.17 1.04
N GLU A 258 16.21 -5.89 1.26
CA GLU A 258 16.75 -5.35 2.50
C GLU A 258 15.66 -4.74 3.38
N SER A 259 15.94 -4.63 4.68
CA SER A 259 15.06 -4.02 5.66
C SER A 259 15.41 -2.53 5.85
N ASN A 260 15.05 -1.72 4.86
CA ASN A 260 15.57 -0.35 4.75
C ASN A 260 14.51 0.69 4.35
N PHE A 261 13.21 0.38 4.41
CA PHE A 261 12.13 1.33 4.09
C PHE A 261 11.89 2.31 5.26
N LYS A 262 12.93 3.08 5.62
CA LYS A 262 12.93 4.07 6.70
C LYS A 262 13.35 5.46 6.22
N LEU A 263 12.87 6.49 6.93
CA LEU A 263 13.51 7.80 6.98
C LEU A 263 13.91 8.09 8.42
N GLY A 264 15.22 8.19 8.66
CA GLY A 264 15.74 8.19 10.03
C GLY A 264 15.38 6.89 10.75
N LYS A 265 14.60 6.99 11.85
CA LYS A 265 14.15 5.83 12.63
C LYS A 265 12.75 5.34 12.25
N SER A 266 12.01 6.09 11.43
CA SER A 266 10.59 5.80 11.17
C SER A 266 10.40 5.04 9.86
N TRP A 267 9.59 3.97 9.91
CA TRP A 267 9.21 3.18 8.75
C TRP A 267 8.21 3.93 7.86
N VAL A 268 8.43 3.93 6.55
CA VAL A 268 7.57 4.60 5.56
C VAL A 268 7.45 3.74 4.31
N SER A 269 6.35 3.89 3.56
CA SER A 269 6.21 3.23 2.25
C SER A 269 6.72 4.15 1.15
N PHE A 270 7.58 3.60 0.29
CA PHE A 270 8.09 4.27 -0.90
C PHE A 270 7.46 3.69 -2.17
N TYR A 271 7.12 4.55 -3.12
CA TYR A 271 6.69 4.15 -4.45
C TYR A 271 7.01 5.24 -5.47
N LEU A 272 7.50 4.85 -6.65
CA LEU A 272 7.88 5.77 -7.75
C LEU A 272 8.71 6.99 -7.31
N ASN A 273 9.74 6.75 -6.49
CA ASN A 273 10.63 7.79 -5.95
C ASN A 273 9.96 8.81 -5.02
N GLU A 274 8.89 8.40 -4.33
CA GLU A 274 8.21 9.22 -3.34
C GLU A 274 7.85 8.43 -2.09
N VAL A 275 7.72 9.14 -0.96
CA VAL A 275 7.05 8.60 0.23
C VAL A 275 5.55 8.73 0.02
N ILE A 276 4.85 7.60 0.00
CA ILE A 276 3.40 7.56 -0.29
C ILE A 276 2.53 7.30 0.94
N THR A 277 3.09 6.64 1.96
CA THR A 277 2.38 6.34 3.21
C THR A 277 3.35 6.46 4.39
N LEU A 278 2.93 7.16 5.45
CA LEU A 278 3.64 7.24 6.73
C LEU A 278 2.64 7.19 7.89
N ARG A 279 3.12 6.94 9.11
CA ARG A 279 2.25 7.02 10.30
C ARG A 279 2.14 8.44 10.80
N ASN A 280 0.95 8.83 11.22
CA ASN A 280 0.70 10.15 11.79
C ASN A 280 1.63 10.45 12.97
N LYS A 281 1.82 9.48 13.89
CA LYS A 281 2.70 9.61 15.06
C LYS A 281 4.16 9.95 14.70
N ASP A 282 4.63 9.54 13.53
CA ASP A 282 6.02 9.71 13.11
C ASP A 282 6.29 11.09 12.47
N TRP A 283 5.24 11.85 12.14
CA TRP A 283 5.35 13.08 11.34
C TRP A 283 6.31 14.12 11.95
N ASN A 284 6.31 14.30 13.26
CA ASN A 284 7.16 15.29 13.92
C ASN A 284 8.65 15.04 13.68
N SER A 285 9.06 13.77 13.61
CA SER A 285 10.44 13.38 13.30
C SER A 285 10.73 13.40 11.79
N LEU A 286 9.70 13.13 10.98
CA LEU A 286 9.81 13.01 9.53
C LEU A 286 9.80 14.36 8.79
N LYS A 287 9.15 15.39 9.33
CA LYS A 287 8.95 16.68 8.64
C LYS A 287 10.24 17.33 8.14
N LYS A 288 11.38 17.07 8.79
CA LYS A 288 12.71 17.57 8.39
C LYS A 288 13.23 17.02 7.06
N TYR A 289 12.70 15.88 6.60
CA TYR A 289 13.06 15.27 5.33
C TYR A 289 12.25 15.83 4.16
N PHE A 290 11.27 16.71 4.42
CA PHE A 290 10.36 17.23 3.41
C PHE A 290 10.53 18.73 3.22
N LEU A 291 10.52 19.17 1.95
CA LEU A 291 10.31 20.56 1.59
C LEU A 291 8.81 20.84 1.71
N ILE A 292 8.45 21.59 2.75
CA ILE A 292 7.06 21.95 3.05
C ILE A 292 6.78 23.36 2.52
N PRO A 293 5.78 23.55 1.64
CA PRO A 293 5.37 24.87 1.17
C PRO A 293 5.00 25.83 2.32
N LYS A 294 5.45 27.08 2.23
CA LYS A 294 5.11 28.16 3.18
C LYS A 294 4.47 29.34 2.45
N PRO A 295 3.45 30.00 3.03
CA PRO A 295 2.64 29.55 4.17
C PRO A 295 1.92 28.21 3.88
N ILE A 296 1.38 27.55 4.91
CA ILE A 296 0.76 26.21 4.77
C ILE A 296 -0.34 26.17 3.70
N ARG A 297 -1.13 27.24 3.53
CA ARG A 297 -2.10 27.35 2.44
C ARG A 297 -1.51 27.14 1.03
N SER A 298 -0.21 27.39 0.84
CA SER A 298 0.47 27.19 -0.45
C SER A 298 0.57 25.71 -0.86
N ILE A 299 0.28 24.78 0.05
CA ILE A 299 0.12 23.35 -0.25
C ILE A 299 -0.99 23.14 -1.27
N ASP A 300 -1.96 24.05 -1.38
CA ASP A 300 -3.00 23.96 -2.39
C ASP A 300 -2.42 23.79 -3.80
N ASN A 301 -1.32 24.51 -4.09
CA ASN A 301 -0.72 24.58 -5.42
C ASN A 301 0.65 23.89 -5.49
N HIS A 302 1.34 23.76 -4.36
CA HIS A 302 2.69 23.21 -4.29
C HIS A 302 2.69 21.91 -3.48
N LYS A 303 3.37 20.89 -4.01
CA LYS A 303 3.47 19.59 -3.34
C LYS A 303 4.55 19.62 -2.25
N THR A 304 4.27 18.97 -1.13
CA THR A 304 5.30 18.59 -0.15
C THR A 304 6.14 17.46 -0.72
N ILE A 305 7.43 17.69 -0.91
CA ILE A 305 8.34 16.76 -1.59
C ILE A 305 9.47 16.31 -0.68
N LEU A 306 9.97 15.09 -0.88
CA LEU A 306 11.18 14.61 -0.20
C LEU A 306 12.39 15.43 -0.68
N ILE A 307 13.19 15.95 0.26
CA ILE A 307 14.33 16.84 -0.03
C ILE A 307 15.43 16.08 -0.78
N ASP A 308 15.79 14.89 -0.30
CA ASP A 308 16.84 14.06 -0.90
C ASP A 308 16.29 12.70 -1.34
N LYS A 309 16.18 12.52 -2.66
CA LYS A 309 15.71 11.27 -3.26
C LYS A 309 16.71 10.12 -3.10
N LYS A 310 17.97 10.39 -2.75
CA LYS A 310 18.97 9.34 -2.45
C LYS A 310 18.64 8.56 -1.18
N LEU A 311 17.77 9.11 -0.32
CA LEU A 311 17.25 8.42 0.87
C LEU A 311 16.26 7.31 0.54
N ILE A 312 15.82 7.19 -0.72
CA ILE A 312 14.92 6.13 -1.16
C ILE A 312 15.75 4.88 -1.47
N PRO A 313 15.45 3.73 -0.85
CA PRO A 313 16.18 2.50 -1.12
C PRO A 313 16.16 2.09 -2.59
N ILE A 314 17.33 1.72 -3.11
CA ILE A 314 17.46 1.13 -4.44
C ILE A 314 17.24 -0.38 -4.30
N ASN A 315 16.11 -0.90 -4.78
CA ASN A 315 15.88 -2.35 -4.76
C ASN A 315 16.78 -3.04 -5.80
N GLY A 316 17.51 -4.08 -5.38
CA GLY A 316 18.52 -4.84 -6.14
C GLY A 316 18.05 -5.66 -7.35
N ASN A 317 16.98 -5.26 -8.03
CA ASN A 317 16.68 -5.67 -9.40
C ASN A 317 16.40 -4.40 -10.21
N GLY A 318 17.41 -3.93 -10.92
CA GLY A 318 17.32 -2.74 -11.75
C GLY A 318 16.20 -2.83 -12.78
N LYS A 319 15.12 -2.07 -12.54
CA LYS A 319 14.36 -1.30 -13.53
C LYS A 319 13.33 -0.42 -12.83
N TYR A 320 13.80 0.67 -12.23
CA TYR A 320 13.06 1.93 -12.23
C TYR A 320 13.97 3.03 -12.80
N ILE A 321 14.27 2.90 -14.09
CA ILE A 321 14.88 3.96 -14.88
C ILE A 321 13.74 4.62 -15.68
N LYS A 322 13.36 5.82 -15.27
CA LYS A 322 13.48 6.96 -16.18
C LYS A 322 14.56 7.87 -15.60
N LYS A 323 15.79 7.66 -16.06
CA LYS A 323 16.73 8.78 -16.25
C LYS A 323 16.12 9.64 -17.37
N GLU A 324 16.27 10.95 -17.26
CA GLU A 324 15.70 12.05 -18.06
C GLU A 324 14.31 12.50 -17.54
N ASP A 325 14.12 13.66 -16.90
CA ASP A 325 14.89 14.91 -16.89
C ASP A 325 15.18 15.42 -15.46
N ASN A 326 16.46 15.62 -15.16
CA ASN A 326 16.88 16.61 -14.17
C ASN A 326 16.66 18.00 -14.77
N LYS A 327 15.42 18.48 -14.82
CA LYS A 327 15.16 19.91 -14.71
C LYS A 327 14.83 20.19 -13.25
N ILE A 328 15.90 20.40 -12.49
CA ILE A 328 15.83 21.29 -11.34
C ILE A 328 15.46 22.64 -11.97
N ASP A 329 14.19 23.02 -11.90
CA ASP A 329 13.83 24.42 -12.04
C ASP A 329 14.55 25.14 -10.91
N LYS A 330 15.72 25.69 -11.24
CA LYS A 330 16.31 26.79 -10.50
C LYS A 330 15.30 27.92 -10.57
N PHE A 331 14.34 27.92 -9.64
CA PHE A 331 13.66 29.13 -9.24
C PHE A 331 14.74 30.03 -8.61
N ASN A 332 15.43 30.76 -9.48
CA ASN A 332 16.19 31.94 -9.09
C ASN A 332 15.18 32.90 -8.47
N PHE A 333 15.23 33.01 -7.14
CA PHE A 333 14.80 34.20 -6.43
C PHE A 333 15.72 35.34 -6.89
N ASN A 334 15.33 36.03 -7.96
CA ASN A 334 15.81 37.38 -8.27
C ASN A 334 14.57 38.28 -8.32
N ILE A 335 14.08 38.62 -7.13
CA ILE A 335 13.23 39.78 -6.94
C ILE A 335 14.18 40.98 -7.00
N GLU A 336 14.32 41.62 -8.16
CA GLU A 336 14.54 43.08 -8.23
C GLU A 336 14.56 43.74 -9.62
N ASN A 337 14.62 43.03 -10.75
CA ASN A 337 14.85 43.72 -12.05
C ASN A 337 13.72 43.73 -13.10
N THR A 338 12.48 43.37 -12.75
CA THR A 338 11.34 43.35 -13.70
C THR A 338 10.36 44.52 -13.60
N LYS A 339 10.72 45.63 -12.96
CA LYS A 339 9.92 46.88 -13.00
C LYS A 339 10.35 47.91 -14.07
N ARG A 340 11.45 47.72 -14.80
CA ARG A 340 11.95 48.71 -15.78
C ARG A 340 11.72 48.41 -17.27
N LYS A 341 11.12 47.26 -17.64
CA LYS A 341 10.89 46.91 -19.07
C LYS A 341 9.43 46.92 -19.56
N LYS A 342 8.47 47.36 -18.73
CA LYS A 342 7.05 47.50 -19.15
C LYS A 342 6.61 48.92 -19.50
N VAL A 343 7.52 49.90 -19.50
CA VAL A 343 7.21 51.30 -19.86
C VAL A 343 7.61 51.65 -21.29
N GLN A 344 8.34 50.79 -22.02
CA GLN A 344 8.93 51.17 -23.32
C GLN A 344 8.26 50.55 -24.55
N ILE A 345 7.16 49.80 -24.40
CA ILE A 345 6.43 49.16 -25.53
C ILE A 345 5.06 49.83 -25.79
N ARG A 346 4.72 50.92 -25.09
CA ARG A 346 3.48 51.68 -25.32
C ARG A 346 3.61 52.90 -26.25
N ASN A 347 4.80 53.23 -26.74
CA ASN A 347 5.04 54.42 -27.58
C ASN A 347 5.36 54.14 -29.06
N LEU A 348 5.11 52.93 -29.58
CA LEU A 348 5.41 52.56 -30.97
C LEU A 348 4.18 52.07 -31.78
N ALA A 349 2.97 52.31 -31.29
CA ALA A 349 1.72 51.93 -31.98
C ALA A 349 0.74 53.10 -32.17
N ILE A 350 1.28 54.32 -32.32
CA ILE A 350 0.54 55.50 -32.77
C ILE A 350 1.44 56.20 -33.79
N ASN A 351 1.40 55.72 -35.04
CA ASN A 351 1.76 56.45 -36.26
C ASN A 351 1.73 55.44 -37.41
N ASN A 352 0.55 55.28 -38.00
CA ASN A 352 0.32 54.95 -39.41
C ASN A 352 -1.20 54.86 -39.63
N LYS A 353 -1.87 56.00 -39.44
CA LYS A 353 -3.02 56.38 -40.24
C LYS A 353 -2.48 57.42 -41.21
N GLU A 354 -2.47 57.12 -42.51
CA GLU A 354 -2.85 58.03 -43.59
C GLU A 354 -2.50 57.43 -44.97
N LEU A 355 -3.45 57.61 -45.89
CA LEU A 355 -3.36 57.64 -47.36
C LEU A 355 -3.80 56.40 -48.17
N VAL A 356 -4.97 56.64 -48.77
CA VAL A 356 -5.65 56.08 -49.97
C VAL A 356 -6.34 54.72 -49.85
#